data_AF-A0A6A3QLT9-F1
#
_entry.id   AF-A0A6A3QLT9-F1
#
_cell.length_a   1.000
_cell.length_b   1.000
_cell.length_c   1.000
_cell.angle_alpha   90.00
_cell.angle_beta   90.00
_cell.angle_gamma   90.00
#
_symmetry.space_group_name_H-M   'P 1'
#
loop_
_entity.id
_entity.type
_entity.pdbx_description
1 polymer ?
#
loop_
_entity_poly.entity_id
_entity_poly.type
_entity_poly.pdbx_seq_one_letter_code
_entity_poly.pdbx_strand_id
1 'polypeptide(L)'
;MPKQPSSTWSRKDGSKYQPSSRMTTKQYGERADTEWDLRVDVHDKFTPDQLATHLGMHITLIKFAMISGVEEPDNTINSGINMHWGNEQQPTSASNHNHVHVCLVLEEELCRNDVIRMVLNMEPKDVPKGQVYCKPRYRAWSYGGWVSHHCKDLTKISPTATNCTWQYGSVPREDLGATPIKTLEGWVRTIVKFATPHWREELDHYQQALQRMFDQDGDGFVGPSNDRRRIKLIPTEELANLPH
;
A
#
# COMPACT_ATOMS: atom_id res chain seq x y z
N MET A 1 -26.19 31.07 -6.76
CA MET A 1 -25.18 30.12 -6.25
C MET A 1 -24.00 30.10 -7.23
N PRO A 2 -22.77 30.41 -6.80
CA PRO A 2 -21.61 30.35 -7.69
C PRO A 2 -21.27 28.89 -8.00
N LYS A 3 -21.08 28.57 -9.29
CA LYS A 3 -20.61 27.25 -9.74
C LYS A 3 -19.19 27.02 -9.26
N GLN A 4 -18.91 25.86 -8.68
CA GLN A 4 -17.54 25.47 -8.34
C GLN A 4 -16.67 25.40 -9.60
N PRO A 5 -15.40 25.84 -9.53
CA PRO A 5 -14.50 25.75 -10.66
C PRO A 5 -14.15 24.29 -10.94
N SER A 6 -14.34 23.85 -12.18
CA SER A 6 -13.87 22.56 -12.66
C SER A 6 -12.34 22.54 -12.65
N SER A 7 -11.73 21.82 -11.69
CA SER A 7 -10.29 21.61 -11.67
C SER A 7 -9.88 20.76 -12.87
N THR A 8 -9.41 21.42 -13.93
CA THR A 8 -8.74 20.77 -15.07
C THR A 8 -7.24 20.86 -14.81
N TRP A 9 -6.66 19.74 -14.36
CA TRP A 9 -5.23 19.60 -14.21
C TRP A 9 -4.57 19.66 -15.59
N SER A 10 -3.88 20.75 -15.87
CA SER A 10 -3.12 20.95 -17.11
C SER A 10 -1.65 20.60 -16.85
N ARG A 11 -1.01 19.90 -17.78
CA ARG A 11 0.45 19.70 -17.74
C ARG A 11 1.15 21.05 -17.93
N LYS A 12 2.41 21.18 -17.44
CA LYS A 12 3.24 22.40 -17.57
C LYS A 12 3.44 22.86 -19.02
N ASP A 13 3.14 22.03 -20.01
CA ASP A 13 3.27 22.30 -21.45
C ASP A 13 1.96 22.82 -22.10
N GLY A 14 0.88 23.00 -21.32
CA GLY A 14 -0.42 23.45 -21.85
C GLY A 14 -1.16 22.39 -22.68
N SER A 15 -0.67 21.16 -22.76
CA SER A 15 -1.39 20.07 -23.42
C SER A 15 -2.58 19.63 -22.56
N LYS A 16 -3.76 19.53 -23.20
CA LYS A 16 -4.96 18.94 -22.58
C LYS A 16 -4.66 17.48 -22.28
N TYR A 17 -5.01 17.01 -21.08
CA TYR A 17 -5.00 15.59 -20.73
C TYR A 17 -5.88 14.84 -21.75
N GLN A 18 -5.25 14.16 -22.71
CA GLN A 18 -5.92 13.14 -23.49
C GLN A 18 -5.85 11.85 -22.68
N PRO A 19 -6.98 11.18 -22.38
CA PRO A 19 -6.94 9.86 -21.79
C PRO A 19 -6.14 8.99 -22.75
N SER A 20 -4.95 8.55 -22.29
CA SER A 20 -3.98 7.88 -23.12
C SER A 20 -4.66 6.72 -23.85
N SER A 21 -4.46 6.62 -25.16
CA SER A 21 -4.66 5.39 -25.92
C SER A 21 -4.23 4.20 -25.04
N ARG A 22 -5.11 3.21 -24.82
CA ARG A 22 -4.81 2.03 -24.01
C ARG A 22 -3.39 1.55 -24.34
N MET A 23 -2.47 1.62 -23.37
CA MET A 23 -1.12 1.08 -23.56
C MET A 23 -1.23 -0.34 -24.08
N THR A 24 -0.43 -0.68 -25.08
CA THR A 24 -0.40 -2.05 -25.58
C THR A 24 0.11 -2.99 -24.48
N THR A 25 -0.30 -4.27 -24.51
CA THR A 25 0.16 -5.28 -23.54
C THR A 25 1.69 -5.37 -23.50
N LYS A 26 2.36 -5.15 -24.64
CA LYS A 26 3.82 -5.08 -24.74
C LYS A 26 4.41 -3.91 -23.93
N GLN A 27 3.92 -2.69 -24.17
CA GLN A 27 4.37 -1.49 -23.44
C GLN A 27 4.11 -1.58 -21.94
N TYR A 28 3.01 -2.24 -21.54
CA TYR A 28 2.68 -2.43 -20.13
C TYR A 28 3.63 -3.43 -19.43
N GLY A 29 4.12 -4.44 -20.16
CA GLY A 29 5.12 -5.39 -19.66
C GLY A 29 6.54 -4.81 -19.56
N GLU A 30 6.88 -3.86 -20.45
CA GLU A 30 8.20 -3.20 -20.51
C GLU A 30 8.35 -2.04 -19.52
N ARG A 31 7.28 -1.67 -18.79
CA ARG A 31 7.35 -0.61 -17.79
C ARG A 31 8.32 -1.02 -16.68
N ALA A 32 9.38 -0.23 -16.51
CA ALA A 32 10.33 -0.34 -15.42
C ALA A 32 9.96 0.62 -14.27
N ASP A 33 10.17 0.18 -13.04
CA ASP A 33 9.99 0.97 -11.82
C ASP A 33 10.78 0.29 -10.69
N THR A 34 11.04 1.01 -9.59
CA THR A 34 11.64 0.45 -8.37
C THR A 34 10.58 0.03 -7.36
N GLU A 35 9.35 0.54 -7.49
CA GLU A 35 8.29 0.38 -6.49
C GLU A 35 7.09 -0.35 -7.12
N TRP A 36 6.75 -1.52 -6.59
CA TRP A 36 5.75 -2.42 -7.17
C TRP A 36 4.70 -2.88 -6.17
N ASP A 37 3.43 -2.79 -6.57
CA ASP A 37 2.25 -3.32 -5.90
C ASP A 37 1.74 -4.53 -6.68
N LEU A 38 1.70 -5.68 -6.01
CA LEU A 38 1.19 -6.92 -6.56
C LEU A 38 -0.02 -7.40 -5.77
N ARG A 39 -0.96 -8.03 -6.49
CA ARG A 39 -1.99 -8.92 -5.92
C ARG A 39 -1.74 -10.31 -6.48
N VAL A 40 -1.59 -11.29 -5.61
CA VAL A 40 -1.33 -12.69 -5.99
C VAL A 40 -2.44 -13.56 -5.42
N ASP A 41 -3.20 -14.22 -6.30
CA ASP A 41 -4.20 -15.19 -5.90
C ASP A 41 -3.50 -16.37 -5.18
N VAL A 42 -4.02 -16.75 -4.01
CA VAL A 42 -3.45 -17.80 -3.15
C VAL A 42 -4.01 -19.16 -3.56
N HIS A 43 -3.12 -20.10 -3.83
CA HIS A 43 -3.41 -21.51 -4.04
C HIS A 43 -2.16 -22.37 -3.76
N ASP A 44 -2.22 -23.68 -3.98
CA ASP A 44 -1.18 -24.67 -3.59
C ASP A 44 0.27 -24.35 -4.04
N LYS A 45 0.45 -23.50 -5.06
CA LYS A 45 1.77 -23.10 -5.57
C LYS A 45 2.19 -21.68 -5.20
N PHE A 46 1.26 -20.86 -4.70
CA PHE A 46 1.51 -19.47 -4.33
C PHE A 46 0.92 -19.18 -2.95
N THR A 47 1.44 -19.87 -1.93
CA THR A 47 1.16 -19.54 -0.53
C THR A 47 2.04 -18.36 -0.07
N PRO A 48 1.65 -17.62 0.98
CA PRO A 48 2.49 -16.55 1.54
C PRO A 48 3.92 -17.02 1.86
N ASP A 49 4.09 -18.22 2.41
CA ASP A 49 5.40 -18.79 2.74
C ASP A 49 6.26 -19.09 1.50
N GLN A 50 5.63 -19.55 0.42
CA GLN A 50 6.32 -19.77 -0.86
C GLN A 50 6.77 -18.44 -1.46
N LEU A 51 5.90 -17.43 -1.44
CA LEU A 51 6.25 -16.08 -1.91
C LEU A 51 7.38 -15.47 -1.09
N ALA A 52 7.36 -15.63 0.25
CA ALA A 52 8.44 -15.19 1.13
C ALA A 52 9.76 -15.91 0.80
N THR A 53 9.71 -17.21 0.54
CA THR A 53 10.88 -18.01 0.13
C THR A 53 11.46 -17.49 -1.20
N HIS A 54 10.62 -17.23 -2.20
CA HIS A 54 11.05 -16.70 -3.49
C HIS A 54 11.70 -15.32 -3.34
N LEU A 55 11.07 -14.41 -2.59
CA LEU A 55 11.65 -13.08 -2.30
C LEU A 55 12.99 -13.21 -1.56
N GLY A 56 13.10 -14.16 -0.63
CA GLY A 56 14.34 -14.47 0.08
C GLY A 56 15.51 -14.87 -0.83
N MET A 57 15.24 -15.48 -1.99
CA MET A 57 16.28 -15.81 -2.98
C MET A 57 16.86 -14.56 -3.67
N HIS A 58 16.16 -13.44 -3.62
CA HIS A 58 16.50 -12.18 -4.29
C HIS A 58 16.77 -11.04 -3.32
N ILE A 59 17.08 -11.38 -2.06
CA ILE A 59 17.13 -10.42 -0.95
C ILE A 59 18.12 -9.26 -1.15
N THR A 60 19.17 -9.47 -1.95
CA THR A 60 20.18 -8.45 -2.28
C THR A 60 19.68 -7.38 -3.25
N LEU A 61 18.56 -7.61 -3.93
CA LEU A 61 17.93 -6.65 -4.84
C LEU A 61 16.77 -5.90 -4.17
N ILE A 62 16.38 -6.31 -2.97
CA ILE A 62 15.19 -5.83 -2.28
C ILE A 62 15.64 -4.86 -1.20
N LYS A 63 15.10 -3.64 -1.26
CA LYS A 63 15.23 -2.65 -0.19
C LYS A 63 14.17 -2.85 0.89
N PHE A 64 12.94 -3.11 0.44
CA PHE A 64 11.80 -3.40 1.30
C PHE A 64 10.87 -4.37 0.60
N ALA A 65 10.35 -5.34 1.34
CA ALA A 65 9.24 -6.16 0.87
C ALA A 65 8.30 -6.50 2.01
N MET A 66 7.02 -6.62 1.69
CA MET A 66 5.98 -7.02 2.62
C MET A 66 4.95 -7.88 1.90
N ILE A 67 4.56 -8.99 2.52
CA ILE A 67 3.42 -9.81 2.12
C ILE A 67 2.32 -9.59 3.15
N SER A 68 1.15 -9.15 2.69
CA SER A 68 0.01 -8.92 3.57
C SER A 68 -0.60 -10.23 4.09
N GLY A 69 -1.53 -10.11 5.04
CA GLY A 69 -2.46 -11.19 5.39
C GLY A 69 -3.38 -11.56 4.23
N VAL A 70 -3.86 -12.80 4.22
CA VAL A 70 -4.75 -13.31 3.16
C VAL A 70 -6.09 -12.59 3.20
N GLU A 71 -6.47 -12.03 2.05
CA GLU A 71 -7.72 -11.33 1.80
C GLU A 71 -8.78 -12.25 1.20
N GLU A 72 -10.03 -11.98 1.54
CA GLU A 72 -11.19 -12.55 0.86
C GLU A 72 -11.23 -12.08 -0.61
N PRO A 73 -11.91 -12.82 -1.51
CA PRO A 73 -12.08 -12.37 -2.89
C PRO A 73 -12.77 -11.00 -2.96
N ASP A 74 -12.31 -10.13 -3.87
CA ASP A 74 -12.92 -8.80 -4.07
C ASP A 74 -14.44 -8.89 -4.35
N ASN A 75 -14.87 -9.99 -4.98
CA ASN A 75 -16.26 -10.21 -5.33
C ASN A 75 -17.16 -10.63 -4.15
N THR A 76 -16.62 -11.21 -3.07
CA THR A 76 -17.44 -11.58 -1.88
C THR A 76 -17.69 -10.37 -0.99
N ILE A 77 -16.72 -9.46 -0.89
CA ILE A 77 -16.84 -8.23 -0.10
C ILE A 77 -17.95 -7.32 -0.66
N ASN A 78 -18.07 -7.23 -1.98
CA ASN A 78 -19.09 -6.42 -2.65
C ASN A 78 -20.52 -6.97 -2.51
N SER A 79 -20.70 -8.23 -2.11
CA SER A 79 -22.03 -8.83 -1.92
C SER A 79 -22.61 -8.64 -0.50
N GLY A 80 -21.79 -8.31 0.50
CA GLY A 80 -22.23 -8.13 1.90
C GLY A 80 -22.25 -6.67 2.37
N ILE A 81 -21.48 -5.79 1.73
CA ILE A 81 -21.49 -4.35 1.99
C ILE A 81 -22.46 -3.74 0.98
N ASN A 82 -23.57 -3.17 1.45
CA ASN A 82 -24.50 -2.34 0.66
C ASN A 82 -23.79 -1.08 0.11
N MET A 83 -22.81 -1.27 -0.77
CA MET A 83 -22.23 -0.22 -1.57
C MET A 83 -23.12 -0.06 -2.80
N HIS A 84 -24.25 0.63 -2.59
CA HIS A 84 -25.00 1.30 -3.65
C HIS A 84 -24.15 2.43 -4.26
N TRP A 85 -23.03 2.08 -4.90
CA TRP A 85 -22.44 2.93 -5.92
C TRP A 85 -23.15 2.55 -7.21
N GLY A 86 -24.21 3.31 -7.52
CA GLY A 86 -25.00 3.14 -8.72
C GLY A 86 -24.11 3.18 -9.95
N ASN A 87 -23.70 2.02 -10.44
CA ASN A 87 -23.72 1.60 -11.83
C ASN A 87 -23.18 0.17 -11.90
N GLU A 88 -24.01 -0.66 -12.52
CA GLU A 88 -23.85 -2.07 -12.79
C GLU A 88 -22.70 -2.31 -13.78
N GLN A 89 -21.47 -2.13 -13.30
CA GLN A 89 -20.27 -2.64 -13.95
C GLN A 89 -19.54 -3.48 -12.92
N GLN A 90 -19.66 -4.81 -13.04
CA GLN A 90 -18.72 -5.70 -12.35
C GLN A 90 -17.30 -5.18 -12.62
N PRO A 91 -16.47 -4.97 -11.59
CA PRO A 91 -15.09 -4.59 -11.82
C PRO A 91 -14.46 -5.73 -12.63
N THR A 92 -14.07 -5.46 -13.87
CA THR A 92 -13.41 -6.43 -14.76
C THR A 92 -12.05 -6.92 -14.23
N SER A 93 -11.69 -6.56 -12.99
CA SER A 93 -10.45 -6.86 -12.31
C SER A 93 -10.63 -7.41 -10.88
N ALA A 94 -11.86 -7.66 -10.42
CA ALA A 94 -12.09 -8.22 -9.09
C ALA A 94 -11.63 -9.69 -9.00
N SER A 95 -10.88 -10.06 -7.96
CA SER A 95 -10.53 -11.47 -7.74
C SER A 95 -11.76 -12.32 -7.42
N ASN A 96 -11.77 -13.54 -7.95
CA ASN A 96 -12.65 -14.61 -7.49
C ASN A 96 -12.00 -15.49 -6.42
N HIS A 97 -10.71 -15.28 -6.12
CA HIS A 97 -9.95 -16.09 -5.18
C HIS A 97 -9.43 -15.25 -4.03
N ASN A 98 -9.13 -15.95 -2.93
CA ASN A 98 -8.35 -15.39 -1.85
C ASN A 98 -7.01 -14.92 -2.41
N HIS A 99 -6.47 -13.83 -1.89
CA HIS A 99 -5.24 -13.27 -2.41
C HIS A 99 -4.42 -12.60 -1.33
N VAL A 100 -3.15 -12.38 -1.62
CA VAL A 100 -2.27 -11.51 -0.82
C VAL A 100 -1.83 -10.33 -1.65
N HIS A 101 -1.47 -9.26 -0.95
CA HIS A 101 -0.78 -8.13 -1.55
C HIS A 101 0.70 -8.19 -1.23
N VAL A 102 1.52 -7.84 -2.22
CA VAL A 102 2.97 -7.70 -2.05
C VAL A 102 3.36 -6.26 -2.32
N CYS A 103 3.89 -5.59 -1.30
CA CYS A 103 4.55 -4.30 -1.45
C CYS A 103 6.03 -4.57 -1.65
N LEU A 104 6.61 -4.04 -2.73
CA LEU A 104 8.00 -4.30 -3.09
C LEU A 104 8.72 -3.00 -3.47
N VAL A 105 9.87 -2.76 -2.86
CA VAL A 105 10.82 -1.71 -3.22
C VAL A 105 12.16 -2.34 -3.51
N LEU A 106 12.69 -2.04 -4.69
CA LEU A 106 13.91 -2.61 -5.24
C LEU A 106 15.06 -1.59 -5.20
N GLU A 107 16.28 -2.10 -5.15
CA GLU A 107 17.50 -1.29 -5.31
C GLU A 107 17.66 -0.77 -6.75
N GLU A 108 17.14 -1.50 -7.73
CA GLU A 108 17.23 -1.19 -9.15
C GLU A 108 15.86 -1.27 -9.84
N GLU A 109 15.70 -0.56 -10.95
CA GLU A 109 14.48 -0.61 -11.75
C GLU A 109 14.36 -1.98 -12.43
N LEU A 110 13.25 -2.68 -12.17
CA LEU A 110 12.90 -3.91 -12.88
C LEU A 110 11.65 -3.70 -13.72
N CYS A 111 11.54 -4.41 -14.84
CA CYS A 111 10.30 -4.42 -15.60
C CYS A 111 9.25 -5.32 -14.92
N ARG A 112 7.96 -5.10 -15.22
CA ARG A 112 6.85 -5.89 -14.67
C ARG A 112 7.07 -7.40 -14.77
N ASN A 113 7.60 -7.86 -15.91
CA ASN A 113 7.83 -9.27 -16.17
C ASN A 113 8.94 -9.86 -15.27
N ASP A 114 10.00 -9.11 -15.03
CA ASP A 114 11.09 -9.54 -14.14
C ASP A 114 10.64 -9.55 -12.69
N VAL A 115 9.81 -8.58 -12.28
CA VAL A 115 9.19 -8.57 -10.95
C VAL A 115 8.29 -9.79 -10.76
N ILE A 116 7.45 -10.13 -11.75
CA ILE A 116 6.62 -11.35 -11.69
C ILE A 116 7.50 -12.60 -11.58
N ARG A 117 8.57 -12.68 -12.38
CA ARG A 117 9.50 -13.81 -12.35
C ARG A 117 10.17 -13.94 -10.98
N MET A 118 10.58 -12.82 -10.38
CA MET A 118 11.20 -12.75 -9.06
C MET A 118 10.24 -13.18 -7.94
N VAL A 119 8.99 -12.68 -7.95
CA VAL A 119 8.02 -12.93 -6.87
C VAL A 119 7.42 -14.34 -6.95
N LEU A 120 7.12 -14.83 -8.16
CA LEU A 120 6.45 -16.12 -8.36
C LEU A 120 7.42 -17.26 -8.67
N ASN A 121 8.69 -16.96 -8.92
CA ASN A 121 9.68 -17.91 -9.42
C ASN A 121 9.17 -18.67 -10.67
N MET A 122 8.55 -17.93 -11.59
CA MET A 122 7.86 -18.48 -12.77
C MET A 122 7.99 -17.55 -13.98
N GLU A 123 8.11 -18.12 -15.17
CA GLU A 123 8.09 -17.34 -16.41
C GLU A 123 6.72 -16.64 -16.59
N PRO A 124 6.65 -15.34 -16.92
CA PRO A 124 5.39 -14.60 -17.03
C PRO A 124 4.37 -15.19 -18.01
N LYS A 125 4.83 -15.91 -19.04
CA LYS A 125 3.97 -16.61 -20.01
C LYS A 125 3.25 -17.84 -19.42
N ASP A 126 3.79 -18.40 -18.35
CA ASP A 126 3.28 -19.60 -17.68
C ASP A 126 2.37 -19.25 -16.49
N VAL A 127 2.32 -17.98 -16.10
CA VAL A 127 1.40 -17.46 -15.08
C VAL A 127 -0.03 -17.45 -15.65
N PRO A 128 -0.99 -18.18 -15.03
CA PRO A 128 -2.35 -18.19 -15.54
C PRO A 128 -2.98 -16.79 -15.55
N LYS A 129 -3.79 -16.51 -16.56
CA LYS A 129 -4.42 -15.19 -16.72
C LYS A 129 -5.28 -14.85 -15.50
N GLY A 130 -5.10 -13.64 -14.97
CA GLY A 130 -5.88 -13.14 -13.84
C GLY A 130 -5.33 -13.51 -12.45
N GLN A 131 -4.35 -14.42 -12.35
CA GLN A 131 -3.77 -14.83 -11.07
C GLN A 131 -2.92 -13.75 -10.40
N VAL A 132 -2.30 -12.89 -11.21
CA VAL A 132 -1.42 -11.84 -10.70
C VAL A 132 -1.72 -10.49 -11.32
N TYR A 133 -2.03 -9.56 -10.42
CA TYR A 133 -1.95 -8.13 -10.67
C TYR A 133 -0.55 -7.66 -10.30
N CYS A 134 0.07 -6.84 -11.14
CA CYS A 134 1.38 -6.25 -10.86
C CYS A 134 1.44 -4.90 -11.55
N LYS A 135 1.56 -3.83 -10.74
CA LYS A 135 1.66 -2.45 -11.19
C LYS A 135 2.67 -1.70 -10.35
N PRO A 136 3.26 -0.63 -10.89
CA PRO A 136 4.03 0.25 -10.03
C PRO A 136 3.16 0.91 -8.97
N ARG A 137 3.77 1.20 -7.83
CA ARG A 137 3.12 1.82 -6.69
C ARG A 137 2.43 3.12 -7.07
N TYR A 138 1.28 3.37 -6.47
CA TYR A 138 0.60 4.65 -6.58
C TYR A 138 1.30 5.72 -5.71
N ARG A 139 2.21 6.50 -6.31
CA ARG A 139 3.06 7.49 -5.62
C ARG A 139 2.34 8.63 -4.90
N ALA A 140 1.03 8.79 -5.08
CA ALA A 140 0.27 9.76 -4.29
C ALA A 140 -0.05 9.24 -2.88
N TRP A 141 0.12 7.94 -2.62
CA TRP A 141 0.19 7.42 -1.28
C TRP A 141 1.63 7.52 -0.78
N SER A 142 1.82 7.78 0.52
CA SER A 142 3.11 7.53 1.15
C SER A 142 3.37 6.03 1.23
N TYR A 143 4.59 5.63 1.60
CA TYR A 143 4.84 4.23 1.91
C TYR A 143 4.03 3.75 3.12
N GLY A 144 3.92 4.56 4.19
CA GLY A 144 3.10 4.22 5.35
C GLY A 144 1.62 4.05 4.98
N GLY A 145 1.11 4.88 4.08
CA GLY A 145 -0.25 4.78 3.55
C GLY A 145 -0.45 3.58 2.64
N TRP A 146 0.56 3.26 1.83
CA TRP A 146 0.56 2.09 0.96
C TRP A 146 0.52 0.79 1.77
N VAL A 147 1.39 0.64 2.76
CA VAL A 147 1.37 -0.51 3.68
C VAL A 147 0.07 -0.55 4.47
N SER A 148 -0.37 0.58 5.03
CA SER A 148 -1.63 0.70 5.76
C SER A 148 -2.82 0.20 4.94
N HIS A 149 -2.86 0.54 3.64
CA HIS A 149 -3.90 0.08 2.72
C HIS A 149 -3.97 -1.44 2.61
N HIS A 150 -2.82 -2.12 2.53
CA HIS A 150 -2.73 -3.57 2.37
C HIS A 150 -2.82 -4.36 3.69
N CYS A 151 -2.75 -3.68 4.84
CA CYS A 151 -2.83 -4.30 6.17
C CYS A 151 -4.18 -4.07 6.88
N LYS A 152 -5.18 -3.48 6.22
CA LYS A 152 -6.51 -3.23 6.83
C LYS A 152 -7.23 -4.53 7.20
N ASP A 153 -7.81 -4.60 8.40
CA ASP A 153 -8.54 -5.80 8.88
C ASP A 153 -9.76 -6.15 8.02
N LEU A 154 -10.44 -5.12 7.47
CA LEU A 154 -11.77 -5.26 6.89
C LEU A 154 -11.85 -6.31 5.78
N THR A 155 -10.73 -6.57 5.10
CA THR A 155 -10.69 -7.48 3.95
C THR A 155 -10.00 -8.81 4.26
N LYS A 156 -9.51 -9.03 5.49
CA LYS A 156 -8.78 -10.25 5.87
C LYS A 156 -9.70 -11.38 6.31
N ILE A 157 -9.35 -12.60 5.92
CA ILE A 157 -10.06 -13.83 6.35
C ILE A 157 -9.87 -14.08 7.85
N SER A 158 -8.68 -13.77 8.39
CA SER A 158 -8.38 -13.89 9.81
C SER A 158 -7.87 -12.56 10.35
N PRO A 159 -8.73 -11.72 10.95
CA PRO A 159 -8.32 -10.41 11.48
C PRO A 159 -7.42 -10.49 12.72
N THR A 160 -7.27 -11.67 13.33
CA THR A 160 -6.48 -11.89 14.55
C THR A 160 -5.11 -12.52 14.32
N ALA A 161 -4.84 -13.07 13.13
CA ALA A 161 -3.56 -13.67 12.78
C ALA A 161 -2.99 -12.98 11.53
N THR A 162 -2.11 -12.01 11.78
CA THR A 162 -1.14 -11.45 10.81
C THR A 162 -1.71 -10.72 9.59
N ASN A 163 -2.05 -9.43 9.78
CA ASN A 163 -2.28 -8.49 8.68
C ASN A 163 -1.04 -8.28 7.78
N CYS A 164 0.13 -8.70 8.26
CA CYS A 164 1.37 -8.86 7.53
C CYS A 164 1.93 -10.26 7.87
N THR A 165 2.06 -11.13 6.86
CA THR A 165 2.53 -12.52 7.04
C THR A 165 4.05 -12.62 6.95
N TRP A 166 4.68 -11.71 6.21
CA TRP A 166 6.12 -11.66 6.08
C TRP A 166 6.60 -10.26 5.70
N GLN A 167 7.78 -9.87 6.18
CA GLN A 167 8.38 -8.58 5.88
C GLN A 167 9.91 -8.71 5.82
N TYR A 168 10.53 -7.90 4.96
CA TYR A 168 11.97 -7.70 4.90
C TYR A 168 12.32 -6.24 4.69
N GLY A 169 13.44 -5.83 5.32
CA GLY A 169 14.02 -4.50 5.15
C GLY A 169 13.22 -3.39 5.83
N SER A 170 13.61 -2.16 5.53
CA SER A 170 12.99 -0.94 6.04
C SER A 170 12.42 -0.15 4.89
N VAL A 171 11.25 0.41 5.11
CA VAL A 171 10.60 1.30 4.15
C VAL A 171 11.51 2.50 3.84
N PRO A 172 11.60 2.97 2.60
CA PRO A 172 12.37 4.17 2.31
C PRO A 172 11.79 5.39 3.05
N ARG A 173 12.66 6.20 3.67
CA ARG A 173 12.24 7.45 4.30
C ARG A 173 11.65 8.41 3.28
N GLU A 174 10.46 8.91 3.58
CA GLU A 174 9.80 9.97 2.82
C GLU A 174 9.95 11.32 3.50
N ASP A 175 10.00 12.37 2.68
CA ASP A 175 9.77 13.74 3.15
C ASP A 175 8.27 13.93 3.39
N LEU A 176 7.92 14.05 4.67
CA LEU A 176 6.53 14.15 5.12
C LEU A 176 6.04 15.60 5.25
N GLY A 177 6.88 16.60 4.93
CA GLY A 177 6.60 18.02 5.19
C GLY A 177 5.32 18.57 4.52
N ALA A 178 4.88 17.95 3.42
CA ALA A 178 3.66 18.33 2.70
C ALA A 178 2.45 17.42 3.00
N THR A 179 2.60 16.43 3.89
CA THR A 179 1.52 15.48 4.18
C THR A 179 0.50 16.08 5.15
N PRO A 180 -0.82 16.03 4.88
CA PRO A 180 -1.81 16.49 5.84
C PRO A 180 -1.74 15.75 7.19
N ILE A 181 -1.87 16.47 8.31
CA ILE A 181 -1.78 15.92 9.68
C ILE A 181 -2.73 14.71 9.86
N LYS A 182 -4.00 14.83 9.48
CA LYS A 182 -4.99 13.74 9.59
C LYS A 182 -4.57 12.46 8.87
N THR A 183 -3.84 12.61 7.77
CA THR A 183 -3.33 11.49 6.99
C THR A 183 -2.18 10.80 7.74
N LEU A 184 -1.22 11.58 8.26
CA LEU A 184 -0.12 11.08 9.10
C LEU A 184 -0.65 10.39 10.36
N GLU A 185 -1.65 10.97 11.01
CA GLU A 185 -2.35 10.41 12.16
C GLU A 185 -2.95 9.03 11.85
N GLY A 186 -3.60 8.88 10.69
CA GLY A 186 -4.12 7.60 10.22
C GLY A 186 -3.03 6.56 9.97
N TRP A 187 -1.89 6.98 9.42
CA TRP A 187 -0.74 6.09 9.21
C TRP A 187 -0.12 5.66 10.53
N VAL A 188 0.13 6.58 11.47
CA VAL A 188 0.66 6.25 12.80
C VAL A 188 -0.24 5.26 13.52
N ARG A 189 -1.57 5.45 13.52
CA ARG A 189 -2.50 4.48 14.12
C ARG A 189 -2.40 3.11 13.48
N THR A 190 -2.27 3.07 12.15
CA THR A 190 -2.15 1.82 11.41
C THR A 190 -0.83 1.12 11.70
N ILE A 191 0.26 1.87 11.68
CA ILE A 191 1.59 1.36 12.00
C ILE A 191 1.60 0.86 13.44
N VAL A 192 1.13 1.61 14.44
CA VAL A 192 1.03 1.14 15.83
C VAL A 192 0.26 -0.17 15.94
N LYS A 193 -0.85 -0.30 15.20
CA LYS A 193 -1.71 -1.47 15.25
C LYS A 193 -1.06 -2.71 14.63
N PHE A 194 -0.22 -2.54 13.61
CA PHE A 194 0.32 -3.63 12.79
C PHE A 194 1.84 -3.68 12.76
N ALA A 195 2.51 -2.86 13.56
CA ALA A 195 3.94 -2.75 13.61
C ALA A 195 4.50 -4.07 14.09
N THR A 196 5.12 -4.80 13.16
CA THR A 196 6.19 -5.71 13.51
C THR A 196 7.35 -4.88 14.10
N PRO A 197 8.30 -5.49 14.83
CA PRO A 197 9.49 -4.78 15.32
C PRO A 197 10.23 -3.96 14.25
N HIS A 198 10.12 -4.35 12.98
CA HIS A 198 10.70 -3.65 11.82
C HIS A 198 10.09 -2.26 11.54
N TRP A 199 8.93 -1.94 12.10
CA TRP A 199 8.27 -0.64 11.93
C TRP A 199 8.65 0.39 13.00
N ARG A 200 9.45 0.04 14.01
CA ARG A 200 9.76 0.94 15.12
C ARG A 200 10.45 2.23 14.66
N GLU A 201 11.46 2.11 13.80
CA GLU A 201 12.19 3.28 13.28
C GLU A 201 11.29 4.18 12.43
N GLU A 202 10.40 3.58 11.65
CA GLU A 202 9.45 4.34 10.84
C GLU A 202 8.38 5.02 11.69
N LEU A 203 7.86 4.31 12.70
CA LEU A 203 6.91 4.88 13.63
C LEU A 203 7.49 6.11 14.34
N ASP A 204 8.74 6.04 14.78
CA ASP A 204 9.46 7.19 15.35
C ASP A 204 9.58 8.34 14.32
N HIS A 205 9.95 8.05 13.06
CA HIS A 205 9.98 9.06 11.99
C HIS A 205 8.62 9.74 11.77
N TYR A 206 7.53 8.98 11.70
CA TYR A 206 6.17 9.52 11.54
C TYR A 206 5.72 10.31 12.79
N GLN A 207 6.04 9.84 14.00
CA GLN A 207 5.73 10.54 15.25
C GLN A 207 6.50 11.86 15.37
N GLN A 208 7.78 11.89 15.01
CA GLN A 208 8.57 13.11 14.98
C GLN A 208 8.04 14.11 13.93
N ALA A 209 7.61 13.63 12.76
CA ALA A 209 6.98 14.48 11.76
C ALA A 209 5.68 15.12 12.30
N LEU A 210 4.80 14.33 12.92
CA LEU A 210 3.60 14.83 13.59
C LEU A 210 3.93 15.87 14.67
N GLN A 211 4.93 15.58 15.52
CA GLN A 211 5.33 16.49 16.59
C GLN A 211 5.82 17.82 16.02
N ARG A 212 6.68 17.81 14.99
CA ARG A 212 7.16 19.04 14.33
C ARG A 212 6.01 19.87 13.75
N MET A 213 4.99 19.22 13.17
CA MET A 213 3.81 19.92 12.66
C MET A 213 2.99 20.56 13.80
N PHE A 214 2.82 19.85 14.91
CA PHE A 214 2.14 20.40 16.09
C PHE A 214 2.91 21.58 16.70
N ASP A 215 4.25 21.53 16.70
CA ASP A 215 5.09 22.61 17.24
C ASP A 215 5.09 23.85 16.33
N GLN A 216 5.07 23.65 15.00
CA GLN A 216 5.01 24.74 14.01
C GLN A 216 3.67 25.47 14.02
N ASP A 217 2.58 24.77 14.32
CA ASP A 217 1.26 25.38 14.45
C ASP A 217 1.12 26.28 15.70
N GLY A 218 2.14 26.30 16.59
CA GLY A 218 2.42 27.36 17.57
C GLY A 218 1.45 27.54 18.72
N ASP A 219 0.17 27.27 18.52
CA ASP A 219 -0.90 27.37 19.50
C ASP A 219 -2.15 26.69 18.92
N GLY A 220 -2.46 25.50 19.43
CA GLY A 220 -3.75 24.84 19.30
C GLY A 220 -4.50 25.02 17.97
N PHE A 221 -4.39 24.04 17.07
CA PHE A 221 -5.40 23.82 16.04
C PHE A 221 -6.77 23.53 16.71
N VAL A 222 -7.50 24.60 17.06
CA VAL A 222 -8.93 24.55 17.41
C VAL A 222 -9.66 24.45 16.08
N GLY A 223 -9.55 23.27 15.44
CA GLY A 223 -10.45 22.93 14.37
C GLY A 223 -11.90 22.98 14.88
N PRO A 224 -12.90 23.28 14.04
CA PRO A 224 -14.30 23.43 14.47
C PRO A 224 -14.96 22.15 15.04
N SER A 225 -14.24 21.05 15.16
CA SER A 225 -14.73 19.80 15.74
C SER A 225 -14.15 19.58 17.14
N ASN A 226 -15.00 19.63 18.16
CA ASN A 226 -14.73 19.37 19.58
C ASN A 226 -14.17 17.98 19.93
N ASP A 227 -13.70 17.17 18.97
CA ASP A 227 -13.10 15.85 19.25
C ASP A 227 -11.60 16.02 19.54
N ARG A 228 -11.28 16.57 20.73
CA ARG A 228 -9.91 16.74 21.26
C ARG A 228 -9.25 15.42 21.66
N ARG A 229 -9.39 14.37 20.85
CA ARG A 229 -8.54 13.19 20.99
C ARG A 229 -7.25 13.45 20.23
N ARG A 230 -6.36 14.28 20.81
CA ARG A 230 -4.95 14.29 20.41
C ARG A 230 -4.50 12.84 20.42
N ILE A 231 -3.97 12.35 19.31
CA ILE A 231 -3.30 11.05 19.32
C ILE A 231 -2.21 11.18 20.37
N LYS A 232 -2.35 10.41 21.46
CA LYS A 232 -1.29 10.31 22.45
C LYS A 232 -0.12 9.68 21.71
N LEU A 233 0.89 10.47 21.38
CA LEU A 233 2.14 9.95 20.85
C LEU A 233 2.62 8.88 21.84
N ILE A 234 2.95 7.71 21.32
CA ILE A 234 3.41 6.61 22.16
C ILE A 234 4.85 6.98 22.54
N PRO A 235 5.17 7.11 23.83
CA PRO A 235 6.54 7.33 24.26
C PRO A 235 7.47 6.28 23.64
N THR A 236 8.67 6.68 23.23
CA THR A 236 9.66 5.77 22.62
C THR A 236 9.92 4.54 23.50
N GLU A 237 9.84 4.71 24.83
CA GLU A 237 9.99 3.64 25.82
C GLU A 237 8.84 2.62 25.79
N GLU A 238 7.62 3.06 25.48
CA GLU A 238 6.45 2.19 25.33
C GLU A 238 6.49 1.42 24.00
N LEU A 239 7.13 1.97 22.96
CA LEU A 239 7.37 1.25 21.69
C LEU A 239 8.22 -0.01 21.89
N ALA A 240 9.09 -0.02 22.90
CA ALA A 240 9.93 -1.16 23.21
C ALA A 240 9.12 -2.40 23.64
N ASN A 241 7.93 -2.18 24.19
CA ASN A 241 7.06 -3.20 24.79
C ASN A 241 5.91 -3.67 23.89
N LEU A 242 5.85 -3.21 22.63
CA LEU A 242 4.87 -3.71 21.67
C LEU A 242 5.07 -5.21 21.43
N PRO A 243 3.98 -6.01 21.37
CA PRO A 243 4.06 -7.46 21.25
C PRO A 243 4.88 -7.88 20.03
N HIS A 244 5.73 -8.90 20.24
CA HIS A 244 6.59 -9.50 19.22
C HIS A 244 5.82 -10.38 18.23
#